data_AF-A0A3M2L5E3-F1
#
_entry.id   AF-A0A3M2L5E3-F1
#
_cell.length_a   1.000
_cell.length_b   1.000
_cell.length_c   1.000
_cell.angle_alpha   90.00
_cell.angle_beta   90.00
_cell.angle_gamma   90.00
#
_symmetry.space_group_name_H-M   'P 1'
#
loop_
_entity.id
_entity.type
_entity.pdbx_description
1 polymer ?
#
loop_
_entity_poly.entity_id
_entity_poly.type
_entity_poly.pdbx_seq_one_letter_code
_entity_poly.pdbx_strand_id
1 'polypeptide(L)'
;MAEGWSFASAREPAKFGCAEQRDSPEVEHARTSTADSFFCGLPRAVTLCGLAEEEFVAILRHFEPDAEHACPRCRAEALSAPTVPCGQERLYDRVLEAAPSPLLTRLLQALCTGAELGIWINGPAEMQAIYAHLDRITEGRDALLPLLTGRDYVGVARVSHPTGEFIVVLPESNKPVIAWAATNTSAPVLSTNISHGQGDPPPGRMCRP
;
A
#
# COMPACT_ATOMS: atom_id res chain seq x y z
N MET A 1 10.37 17.33 -1.27
CA MET A 1 9.69 17.61 0.00
C MET A 1 8.31 18.15 -0.35
N ALA A 2 7.24 17.54 0.16
CA ALA A 2 5.89 18.06 -0.08
C ALA A 2 5.61 19.14 0.98
N GLU A 3 5.63 20.40 0.56
CA GLU A 3 5.27 21.53 1.40
C GLU A 3 3.82 21.35 1.91
N GLY A 4 3.59 21.49 3.22
CA GLY A 4 2.26 21.29 3.83
C GLY A 4 1.89 19.85 4.23
N TRP A 5 2.82 18.89 4.13
CA TRP A 5 2.55 17.52 4.58
C TRP A 5 2.46 17.39 6.11
N SER A 6 1.45 16.68 6.58
CA SER A 6 1.30 16.14 7.94
C SER A 6 0.30 14.98 7.90
N PHE A 7 0.26 14.13 8.93
CA PHE A 7 -0.81 13.12 9.03
C PHE A 7 -2.20 13.74 9.04
N ALA A 8 -2.38 14.86 9.74
CA ALA A 8 -3.66 15.57 9.79
C ALA A 8 -4.14 16.05 8.41
N SER A 9 -3.22 16.57 7.58
CA SER A 9 -3.55 17.03 6.21
C SER A 9 -3.69 15.88 5.20
N ALA A 10 -3.19 14.68 5.54
CA ALA A 10 -3.24 13.49 4.69
C ALA A 10 -4.41 12.54 5.00
N ARG A 11 -5.24 12.84 6.02
CA ARG A 11 -6.35 11.95 6.41
C ARG A 11 -7.31 11.67 5.26
N GLU A 12 -7.78 10.44 5.21
CA GLU A 12 -8.64 9.95 4.13
C GLU A 12 -10.12 10.04 4.53
N PRO A 13 -11.05 10.22 3.58
CA PRO A 13 -12.47 10.02 3.85
C PRO A 13 -12.73 8.61 4.40
N ALA A 14 -13.67 8.50 5.35
CA ALA A 14 -14.11 7.19 5.81
C ALA A 14 -14.68 6.38 4.64
N LYS A 15 -14.30 5.10 4.56
CA LYS A 15 -14.77 4.17 3.53
C LYS A 15 -15.72 3.17 4.15
N PHE A 16 -16.82 2.91 3.46
CA PHE A 16 -17.84 1.96 3.86
C PHE A 16 -17.93 0.84 2.83
N GLY A 17 -18.29 -0.37 3.27
CA GLY A 17 -18.59 -1.44 2.33
C GLY A 17 -19.86 -1.10 1.55
N CYS A 18 -20.02 -1.65 0.36
CA CYS A 18 -21.26 -1.50 -0.40
C CYS A 18 -22.23 -2.64 -0.08
N ALA A 19 -23.53 -2.33 -0.04
CA ALA A 19 -24.59 -3.31 0.06
C ALA A 19 -25.80 -2.86 -0.76
N GLU A 20 -26.57 -3.81 -1.28
CA GLU A 20 -27.85 -3.58 -1.94
C GLU A 20 -28.96 -4.15 -1.08
N GLN A 21 -30.11 -3.48 -1.04
CA GLN A 21 -31.28 -4.03 -0.35
C GLN A 21 -31.76 -5.29 -1.08
N ARG A 22 -32.05 -6.35 -0.33
CA ARG A 22 -32.43 -7.66 -0.88
C ARG A 22 -33.69 -7.59 -1.75
N ASP A 23 -34.66 -6.78 -1.34
CA ASP A 23 -35.95 -6.62 -2.03
C ASP A 23 -35.95 -5.48 -3.07
N SER A 24 -34.86 -4.71 -3.16
CA SER A 24 -34.72 -3.58 -4.08
C SER A 24 -33.24 -3.40 -4.49
N PRO A 25 -32.69 -4.30 -5.33
CA PRO A 25 -31.25 -4.42 -5.61
C PRO A 25 -30.68 -3.30 -6.52
N GLU A 26 -31.31 -2.14 -6.58
CA GLU A 26 -30.86 -1.02 -7.41
C GLU A 26 -30.38 0.17 -6.58
N VAL A 27 -30.61 0.15 -5.26
CA VAL A 27 -30.17 1.21 -4.35
C VAL A 27 -29.02 0.69 -3.52
N GLU A 28 -27.92 1.44 -3.55
CA GLU A 28 -26.74 1.12 -2.78
C GLU A 28 -26.74 1.77 -1.41
N HIS A 29 -26.27 1.01 -0.44
CA HIS A 29 -26.21 1.36 0.96
C HIS A 29 -24.78 1.22 1.47
N ALA A 30 -24.37 2.19 2.29
CA ALA A 30 -23.11 2.14 3.01
C ALA A 30 -23.23 1.13 4.15
N ARG A 31 -22.54 0.00 4.04
CA ARG A 31 -22.41 -1.04 5.06
C ARG A 31 -21.36 -0.65 6.09
N THR A 32 -21.73 -0.83 7.35
CA THR A 32 -20.90 -0.70 8.55
C THR A 32 -21.21 -1.86 9.51
N SER A 33 -20.74 -1.76 10.75
CA SER A 33 -21.10 -2.67 11.83
C SER A 33 -21.57 -1.91 13.07
N THR A 34 -22.37 -2.55 13.92
CA THR A 34 -22.81 -1.98 15.20
C THR A 34 -21.63 -1.80 16.15
N ALA A 35 -21.73 -0.81 17.05
CA ALA A 35 -20.78 -0.65 18.15
C ALA A 35 -20.89 -1.79 19.18
N ASP A 36 -22.10 -2.34 19.34
CA ASP A 36 -22.36 -3.43 20.27
C ASP A 36 -22.00 -4.77 19.65
N SER A 37 -21.29 -5.60 20.41
CA SER A 37 -20.97 -6.99 20.06
C SER A 37 -22.15 -7.89 20.41
N PHE A 38 -22.60 -8.73 19.48
CA PHE A 38 -23.64 -9.74 19.74
C PHE A 38 -23.00 -11.07 20.20
N PHE A 39 -23.83 -12.09 20.48
CA PHE A 39 -23.39 -13.44 20.87
C PHE A 39 -22.21 -13.91 19.98
N CYS A 40 -21.09 -14.30 20.62
CA CYS A 40 -19.75 -14.56 20.03
C CYS A 40 -18.78 -13.37 19.93
N GLY A 41 -19.15 -12.17 20.37
CA GLY A 41 -18.23 -11.03 20.46
C GLY A 41 -17.95 -10.32 19.12
N LEU A 42 -18.72 -10.63 18.08
CA LEU A 42 -18.60 -9.98 16.77
C LEU A 42 -19.69 -8.90 16.61
N PRO A 43 -19.35 -7.73 16.04
CA PRO A 43 -20.32 -6.69 15.76
C PRO A 43 -21.24 -7.12 14.60
N ARG A 44 -22.51 -6.74 14.66
CA ARG A 44 -23.50 -7.09 13.62
C ARG A 44 -23.35 -6.17 12.42
N ALA A 45 -23.45 -6.71 11.22
CA ALA A 45 -23.45 -5.87 10.02
C ALA A 45 -24.75 -5.08 9.90
N VAL A 46 -24.65 -3.79 9.62
CA VAL A 46 -25.80 -2.90 9.39
C VAL A 46 -25.45 -1.91 8.28
N THR A 47 -26.42 -1.19 7.75
CA THR A 47 -26.16 -0.03 6.89
C THR A 47 -26.26 1.27 7.68
N LEU A 48 -25.62 2.34 7.21
CA LEU A 48 -25.72 3.67 7.83
C LEU A 48 -27.16 4.19 7.90
N CYS A 49 -28.02 3.78 6.95
CA CYS A 49 -29.44 4.13 6.98
C CYS A 49 -30.30 3.23 7.87
N GLY A 50 -29.72 2.19 8.49
CA GLY A 50 -30.38 1.35 9.50
C GLY A 50 -30.90 -0.01 9.02
N LEU A 51 -30.63 -0.43 7.78
CA LEU A 51 -30.96 -1.80 7.35
C LEU A 51 -30.14 -2.82 8.13
N ALA A 52 -30.81 -3.85 8.63
CA ALA A 52 -30.20 -4.99 9.28
C ALA A 52 -29.59 -5.96 8.27
N GLU A 53 -28.67 -6.81 8.73
CA GLU A 53 -27.93 -7.76 7.90
C GLU A 53 -28.80 -8.66 7.02
N GLU A 54 -29.99 -9.03 7.48
CA GLU A 54 -30.90 -9.91 6.76
C GLU A 54 -31.58 -9.20 5.58
N GLU A 55 -31.64 -7.86 5.62
CA GLU A 55 -32.35 -7.01 4.67
C GLU A 55 -31.48 -6.59 3.47
N PHE A 56 -30.18 -6.90 3.48
CA PHE A 56 -29.27 -6.53 2.41
C PHE A 56 -28.36 -7.67 1.96
N VAL A 57 -27.72 -7.47 0.81
CA VAL A 57 -26.64 -8.31 0.27
C VAL A 57 -25.39 -7.46 0.16
N ALA A 58 -24.29 -7.94 0.73
CA ALA A 58 -23.01 -7.24 0.65
C ALA A 58 -22.39 -7.41 -0.75
N ILE A 59 -21.85 -6.32 -1.28
CA ILE A 59 -21.13 -6.29 -2.55
C ILE A 59 -19.64 -6.12 -2.24
N LEU A 60 -18.78 -6.84 -2.96
CA LEU A 60 -17.33 -6.80 -2.77
C LEU A 60 -16.69 -5.55 -3.40
N ARG A 61 -17.19 -4.37 -3.01
CA ARG A 61 -16.64 -3.05 -3.36
C ARG A 61 -16.93 -2.03 -2.26
N HIS A 62 -16.29 -0.87 -2.34
CA HIS A 62 -16.62 0.26 -1.47
C HIS A 62 -17.91 0.94 -1.94
N PHE A 63 -18.69 1.45 -0.99
CA PHE A 63 -19.80 2.34 -1.27
C PHE A 63 -19.26 3.67 -1.83
N GLU A 64 -19.88 4.15 -2.91
CA GLU A 64 -19.51 5.39 -3.58
C GLU A 64 -20.61 6.44 -3.32
N PRO A 65 -20.39 7.41 -2.42
CA PRO A 65 -21.43 8.38 -2.05
C PRO A 65 -21.96 9.18 -3.25
N ASP A 66 -21.11 9.43 -4.24
CA ASP A 66 -21.44 10.23 -5.43
C ASP A 66 -22.15 9.42 -6.53
N ALA A 67 -22.32 8.11 -6.37
CA ALA A 67 -23.03 7.28 -7.32
C ALA A 67 -24.53 7.67 -7.39
N GLU A 68 -25.12 7.64 -8.58
CA GLU A 68 -26.52 8.04 -8.81
C GLU A 68 -27.50 7.22 -7.96
N HIS A 69 -27.20 5.93 -7.82
CA HIS A 69 -27.99 4.96 -7.08
C HIS A 69 -27.64 4.85 -5.59
N ALA A 70 -26.80 5.74 -5.07
CA ALA A 70 -26.51 5.80 -3.64
C ALA A 70 -27.74 6.24 -2.84
N CYS A 71 -28.11 5.47 -1.82
CA CYS A 71 -29.15 5.81 -0.85
C CYS A 71 -28.88 7.22 -0.27
N PRO A 72 -29.83 8.18 -0.36
CA PRO A 72 -29.59 9.56 0.07
C PRO A 72 -29.15 9.71 1.53
N ARG A 73 -29.69 8.86 2.42
CA ARG A 73 -29.29 8.84 3.83
C ARG A 73 -27.87 8.31 4.00
N CYS A 74 -27.53 7.20 3.36
CA CYS A 74 -26.16 6.66 3.38
C CYS A 74 -25.15 7.65 2.79
N ARG A 75 -25.50 8.36 1.71
CA ARG A 75 -24.67 9.43 1.13
C ARG A 75 -24.38 10.53 2.15
N ALA A 76 -25.41 11.08 2.78
CA ALA A 76 -25.25 12.15 3.76
C ALA A 76 -24.39 11.73 4.95
N GLU A 77 -24.68 10.56 5.53
CA GLU A 77 -23.93 10.01 6.67
C GLU A 77 -22.46 9.74 6.28
N ALA A 78 -22.21 9.11 5.13
CA ALA A 78 -20.86 8.80 4.67
C ALA A 78 -20.02 10.06 4.40
N LEU A 79 -20.62 11.11 3.81
CA LEU A 79 -19.93 12.39 3.58
C LEU A 79 -19.68 13.18 4.88
N SER A 80 -20.54 12.99 5.89
CA SER A 80 -20.37 13.62 7.21
C SER A 80 -19.45 12.83 8.15
N ALA A 81 -19.07 11.60 7.77
CA ALA A 81 -18.27 10.74 8.60
C ALA A 81 -16.89 11.36 8.86
N PRO A 82 -16.34 11.23 10.09
CA PRO A 82 -15.00 11.72 10.39
C PRO A 82 -13.96 11.11 9.45
N THR A 83 -12.96 11.89 9.07
CA THR A 83 -11.82 11.36 8.32
C THR A 83 -11.05 10.36 9.17
N VAL A 84 -10.46 9.38 8.50
CA VAL A 84 -9.69 8.31 9.13
C VAL A 84 -8.18 8.51 8.88
N PRO A 85 -7.32 7.98 9.76
CA PRO A 85 -5.89 7.95 9.53
C PRO A 85 -5.55 7.38 8.15
N CYS A 86 -4.64 8.01 7.42
CA CYS A 86 -4.18 7.52 6.12
C CYS A 86 -3.29 6.29 6.25
N GLY A 87 -2.96 5.64 5.13
CA GLY A 87 -2.06 4.48 5.12
C GLY A 87 -0.73 4.72 5.86
N GLN A 88 -0.13 5.90 5.70
CA GLN A 88 1.12 6.27 6.35
C GLN A 88 0.96 6.45 7.87
N GLU A 89 -0.12 7.11 8.33
CA GLU A 89 -0.42 7.28 9.77
C GLU A 89 -0.67 5.91 10.42
N ARG A 90 -1.46 5.05 9.76
CA ARG A 90 -1.70 3.68 10.24
C ARG A 90 -0.42 2.84 10.30
N LEU A 91 0.47 2.97 9.32
CA LEU A 91 1.74 2.25 9.33
C LEU A 91 2.66 2.79 10.43
N TYR A 92 2.72 4.12 10.59
CA TYR A 92 3.47 4.78 11.65
C TYR A 92 3.07 4.23 13.02
N ASP A 93 1.78 4.19 13.32
CA ASP A 93 1.27 3.68 14.60
C ASP A 93 1.65 2.20 14.82
N ARG A 94 1.53 1.36 13.79
CA ARG A 94 1.90 -0.06 13.89
C ARG A 94 3.39 -0.25 14.17
N VAL A 95 4.27 0.51 13.52
CA VAL A 95 5.73 0.31 13.68
C VAL A 95 6.28 0.85 15.00
N LEU A 96 5.50 1.61 15.78
CA LEU A 96 5.89 1.99 17.14
C LEU A 96 6.10 0.77 18.07
N GLU A 97 5.48 -0.35 17.76
CA GLU A 97 5.63 -1.61 18.50
C GLU A 97 6.93 -2.37 18.15
N ALA A 98 7.63 -1.97 17.09
CA ALA A 98 8.85 -2.61 16.63
C ALA A 98 9.99 -2.51 17.65
N ALA A 99 10.98 -3.39 17.53
CA ALA A 99 12.19 -3.28 18.35
C ALA A 99 12.94 -1.96 18.03
N PRO A 100 13.42 -1.22 19.05
CA PRO A 100 14.21 -0.01 18.83
C PRO A 100 15.42 -0.28 17.94
N SER A 101 15.56 0.48 16.86
CA SER A 101 16.67 0.35 15.91
C SER A 101 16.90 1.65 15.12
N PRO A 102 18.09 1.86 14.53
CA PRO A 102 18.33 2.98 13.63
C PRO A 102 17.38 3.00 12.43
N LEU A 103 17.00 1.82 11.91
CA LEU A 103 16.03 1.68 10.83
C LEU A 103 14.63 2.17 11.25
N LEU A 104 14.19 1.83 12.46
CA LEU A 104 12.92 2.35 12.99
C LEU A 104 12.91 3.87 13.03
N THR A 105 13.95 4.49 13.60
CA THR A 105 14.05 5.96 13.66
C THR A 105 13.99 6.59 12.28
N ARG A 106 14.73 6.04 11.31
CA ARG A 106 14.73 6.53 9.92
C ARG A 106 13.37 6.37 9.24
N LEU A 107 12.69 5.24 9.45
CA LEU A 107 11.35 4.99 8.90
C LEU A 107 10.33 5.97 9.48
N LEU A 108 10.31 6.14 10.81
CA LEU A 108 9.39 7.08 11.47
C LEU A 108 9.60 8.51 10.94
N GLN A 109 10.85 8.94 10.79
CA GLN A 109 11.17 10.24 10.21
C GLN A 109 10.70 10.35 8.75
N ALA A 110 10.89 9.30 7.95
CA ALA A 110 10.42 9.26 6.56
C ALA A 110 8.89 9.39 6.48
N LEU A 111 8.14 8.64 7.30
CA LEU A 111 6.67 8.73 7.35
C LEU A 111 6.18 10.12 7.78
N CYS A 112 6.78 10.70 8.82
CA CYS A 112 6.47 12.06 9.27
C CYS A 112 6.75 13.14 8.22
N THR A 113 7.67 12.86 7.28
CA THR A 113 8.01 13.79 6.17
C THR A 113 7.29 13.47 4.87
N GLY A 114 6.36 12.52 4.88
CA GLY A 114 5.50 12.20 3.75
C GLY A 114 6.10 11.23 2.75
N ALA A 115 6.93 10.31 3.22
CA ALA A 115 7.34 9.17 2.43
C ALA A 115 6.10 8.39 1.93
N GLU A 116 6.14 8.04 0.65
CA GLU A 116 5.04 7.37 -0.01
C GLU A 116 4.95 5.91 0.43
N LEU A 117 3.75 5.47 0.81
CA LEU A 117 3.44 4.07 1.02
C LEU A 117 3.01 3.46 -0.31
N GLY A 118 3.91 2.75 -0.98
CA GLY A 118 3.65 2.20 -2.32
C GLY A 118 2.74 0.96 -2.30
N ILE A 119 2.93 0.08 -1.32
CA ILE A 119 2.07 -1.09 -1.12
C ILE A 119 1.93 -1.38 0.36
N TRP A 120 0.74 -1.81 0.78
CA TRP A 120 0.52 -2.52 2.02
C TRP A 120 -0.52 -3.60 1.78
N ILE A 121 -0.07 -4.84 1.79
CA ILE A 121 -0.87 -6.03 1.54
C ILE A 121 -0.71 -7.00 2.71
N ASN A 122 -1.77 -7.73 3.02
CA ASN A 122 -1.75 -8.78 4.02
C ASN A 122 -2.06 -10.11 3.35
N GLY A 123 -1.44 -11.18 3.82
CA GLY A 123 -1.64 -12.51 3.25
C GLY A 123 -0.76 -13.58 3.90
N PRO A 124 -0.86 -14.82 3.43
CA PRO A 124 0.08 -15.88 3.83
C PRO A 124 1.52 -15.47 3.52
N ALA A 125 2.43 -15.66 4.47
CA ALA A 125 3.83 -15.24 4.40
C ALA A 125 4.53 -15.62 3.09
N GLU A 126 4.34 -16.85 2.61
CA GLU A 126 4.93 -17.34 1.36
C GLU A 126 4.50 -16.50 0.13
N MET A 127 3.26 -16.03 0.09
CA MET A 127 2.75 -15.17 -0.99
C MET A 127 3.26 -13.74 -0.83
N GLN A 128 3.38 -13.27 0.42
CA GLN A 128 3.85 -11.92 0.71
C GLN A 128 5.36 -11.75 0.45
N ALA A 129 6.14 -12.83 0.54
CA ALA A 129 7.58 -12.83 0.30
C ALA A 129 7.97 -12.26 -1.08
N ILE A 130 7.11 -12.45 -2.10
CA ILE A 130 7.31 -11.92 -3.46
C ILE A 130 7.39 -10.38 -3.45
N TYR A 131 6.61 -9.73 -2.59
CA TYR A 131 6.54 -8.27 -2.50
C TYR A 131 7.64 -7.68 -1.61
N ALA A 132 8.29 -8.50 -0.79
CA ALA A 132 9.39 -8.06 0.06
C ALA A 132 10.72 -7.87 -0.70
N HIS A 133 10.83 -8.37 -1.93
CA HIS A 133 12.05 -8.30 -2.77
C HIS A 133 13.34 -8.59 -1.98
N LEU A 134 13.38 -9.77 -1.33
CA LEU A 134 14.44 -10.17 -0.40
C LEU A 134 15.85 -10.09 -1.00
N ASP A 135 15.97 -10.21 -2.32
CA ASP A 135 17.21 -10.08 -3.10
C ASP A 135 17.80 -8.66 -3.07
N ARG A 136 16.98 -7.64 -2.84
CA ARG A 136 17.37 -6.22 -2.84
C ARG A 136 17.67 -5.68 -1.44
N ILE A 137 17.35 -6.45 -0.40
CA ILE A 137 17.52 -6.00 0.98
C ILE A 137 19.00 -6.01 1.36
N THR A 138 19.51 -4.83 1.72
CA THR A 138 20.89 -4.61 2.16
C THR A 138 21.05 -4.60 3.68
N GLU A 139 19.98 -4.35 4.43
CA GLU A 139 19.98 -4.31 5.90
C GLU A 139 18.69 -4.95 6.45
N GLY A 140 18.81 -5.79 7.48
CA GLY A 140 17.65 -6.41 8.16
C GLY A 140 17.09 -7.68 7.51
N ARG A 141 17.67 -8.16 6.40
CA ARG A 141 17.17 -9.34 5.66
C ARG A 141 16.98 -10.58 6.54
N ASP A 142 17.97 -10.91 7.36
CA ASP A 142 17.95 -12.14 8.17
C ASP A 142 16.83 -12.16 9.21
N ALA A 143 16.39 -10.97 9.66
CA ALA A 143 15.26 -10.84 10.59
C ALA A 143 13.91 -11.01 9.88
N LEU A 144 13.80 -10.62 8.61
CA LEU A 144 12.56 -10.80 7.83
C LEU A 144 12.39 -12.22 7.32
N LEU A 145 13.50 -12.88 6.95
CA LEU A 145 13.47 -14.19 6.32
C LEU A 145 12.59 -15.21 7.06
N PRO A 146 12.73 -15.45 8.38
CA PRO A 146 11.91 -16.44 9.08
C PRO A 146 10.42 -16.09 9.08
N LEU A 147 10.07 -14.79 9.09
CA LEU A 147 8.67 -14.34 9.04
C LEU A 147 8.03 -14.58 7.67
N LEU A 148 8.82 -14.45 6.60
CA LEU A 148 8.35 -14.59 5.22
C LEU A 148 8.42 -16.03 4.68
N THR A 149 9.19 -16.91 5.33
CA THR A 149 9.19 -18.35 5.04
C THR A 149 8.28 -19.15 5.97
N GLY A 150 7.61 -18.47 6.91
CA GLY A 150 6.69 -19.08 7.86
C GLY A 150 5.34 -19.46 7.23
N ARG A 151 4.43 -19.98 8.06
CA ARG A 151 3.03 -20.26 7.70
C ARG A 151 2.05 -19.19 8.18
N ASP A 152 2.57 -18.16 8.82
CA ASP A 152 1.76 -17.12 9.44
C ASP A 152 1.18 -16.17 8.40
N TYR A 153 0.09 -15.51 8.77
CA TYR A 153 -0.43 -14.38 8.02
C TYR A 153 0.37 -13.13 8.41
N VAL A 154 0.86 -12.42 7.41
CA VAL A 154 1.72 -11.24 7.61
C VAL A 154 1.28 -10.11 6.69
N GLY A 155 1.45 -8.89 7.16
CA GLY A 155 1.44 -7.69 6.32
C GLY A 155 2.83 -7.42 5.76
N VAL A 156 2.92 -7.02 4.49
CA VAL A 156 4.12 -6.44 3.90
C VAL A 156 3.80 -5.04 3.41
N ALA A 157 4.53 -4.06 3.93
CA ALA A 157 4.45 -2.67 3.52
C ALA A 157 5.79 -2.19 2.93
N ARG A 158 5.72 -1.38 1.88
CA ARG A 158 6.90 -0.74 1.27
C ARG A 158 6.77 0.77 1.31
N VAL A 159 7.77 1.41 1.87
CA VAL A 159 7.81 2.87 1.99
C VAL A 159 8.96 3.41 1.15
N SER A 160 8.61 4.20 0.14
CA SER A 160 9.54 4.79 -0.80
C SER A 160 10.37 5.89 -0.12
N HIS A 161 11.67 5.89 -0.35
CA HIS A 161 12.58 6.91 0.11
C HIS A 161 13.51 7.33 -1.05
N PRO A 162 14.01 8.59 -1.10
CA PRO A 162 14.84 9.03 -2.23
C PRO A 162 16.08 8.17 -2.53
N THR A 163 16.58 7.44 -1.52
CA THR A 163 17.79 6.61 -1.62
C THR A 163 17.53 5.10 -1.57
N GLY A 164 16.26 4.69 -1.54
CA GLY A 164 15.90 3.28 -1.44
C GLY A 164 14.47 3.08 -0.96
N GLU A 165 14.22 1.97 -0.30
CA GLU A 165 12.92 1.66 0.27
C GLU A 165 13.05 0.95 1.61
N PHE A 166 12.10 1.26 2.49
CA PHE A 166 11.88 0.45 3.68
C PHE A 166 10.93 -0.68 3.34
N ILE A 167 11.27 -1.88 3.81
CA ILE A 167 10.40 -3.05 3.76
C ILE A 167 10.00 -3.34 5.19
N VAL A 168 8.71 -3.31 5.47
CA VAL A 168 8.15 -3.56 6.81
C VAL A 168 7.31 -4.83 6.74
N VAL A 169 7.67 -5.81 7.57
CA VAL A 169 6.85 -7.01 7.79
C VAL A 169 6.09 -6.85 9.10
N LEU A 170 4.78 -7.02 9.05
CA LEU A 170 3.85 -6.88 10.17
C LEU A 170 3.17 -8.23 10.43
N PRO A 171 3.75 -9.11 11.27
CA PRO A 171 3.06 -10.33 11.68
C PRO A 171 1.83 -10.01 12.54
N GLU A 172 0.80 -10.84 12.49
CA GLU A 172 -0.40 -10.64 13.34
C GLU A 172 -0.11 -10.81 14.83
N SER A 173 0.76 -11.75 15.19
CA SER A 173 1.03 -12.14 16.59
C SER A 173 2.39 -11.67 17.13
N ASN A 174 3.16 -10.92 16.34
CA ASN A 174 4.53 -10.52 16.68
C ASN A 174 4.79 -9.05 16.36
N LYS A 175 5.91 -8.54 16.88
CA LYS A 175 6.36 -7.17 16.63
C LYS A 175 6.73 -6.99 15.15
N PRO A 176 6.50 -5.80 14.58
CA PRO A 176 6.94 -5.49 13.22
C PRO A 176 8.46 -5.56 13.09
N VAL A 177 8.92 -5.98 11.91
CA VAL A 177 10.34 -6.04 11.55
C VAL A 177 10.58 -5.17 10.33
N ILE A 178 11.67 -4.41 10.36
CA ILE A 178 12.00 -3.39 9.36
C ILE A 178 13.31 -3.77 8.68
N ALA A 179 13.32 -3.68 7.36
CA ALA A 179 14.48 -3.83 6.49
C ALA A 179 14.65 -2.62 5.58
N TRP A 180 15.84 -2.53 4.98
CA TRP A 180 16.18 -1.52 4.01
C TRP A 180 16.74 -2.14 2.74
N ALA A 181 16.19 -1.74 1.59
CA ALA A 181 16.77 -1.98 0.29
C ALA A 181 17.26 -0.65 -0.30
N ALA A 182 18.57 -0.56 -0.57
CA ALA A 182 19.13 0.61 -1.22
C ALA A 182 18.72 0.66 -2.70
N THR A 183 18.52 1.86 -3.25
CA THR A 183 18.42 2.00 -4.71
C THR A 183 19.75 1.58 -5.31
N ASN A 184 19.75 0.59 -6.20
CA ASN A 184 20.92 0.29 -7.02
C ASN A 184 21.15 1.49 -7.95
N THR A 185 22.01 2.42 -7.55
CA THR A 185 22.61 3.34 -8.52
C THR A 185 23.53 2.51 -9.40
N SER A 186 22.96 1.90 -10.45
CA SER A 186 23.78 1.47 -11.58
C SER A 186 24.55 2.70 -12.04
N ALA A 187 25.87 2.68 -11.89
CA ALA A 187 26.77 3.72 -12.39
C ALA A 187 26.41 4.02 -13.87
N PRO A 188 26.53 5.29 -14.33
CA PRO A 188 26.27 5.59 -15.73
C PRO A 188 27.19 4.72 -16.59
N VAL A 189 26.59 3.98 -17.52
CA VAL A 189 27.32 3.27 -18.56
C VAL A 189 28.11 4.32 -19.33
N LEU A 190 29.41 4.40 -19.07
CA LEU A 190 30.36 5.12 -19.90
C LEU A 190 30.26 4.50 -21.30
N SER A 191 29.44 5.12 -22.15
CA SER A 191 29.39 4.81 -23.57
C SER A 191 30.75 5.16 -24.15
N THR A 192 31.62 4.16 -24.23
CA THR A 192 32.90 4.26 -24.92
C THR A 192 32.54 4.27 -26.40
N ASN A 193 32.46 5.45 -26.99
CA ASN A 193 32.36 5.62 -28.43
C ASN A 193 33.65 5.06 -29.05
N ILE A 194 33.57 3.85 -29.60
CA ILE A 194 34.59 3.30 -30.48
C ILE A 194 34.44 4.01 -31.82
N SER A 195 35.33 4.96 -32.09
CA SER A 195 35.51 5.57 -33.40
C SER A 195 35.86 4.49 -34.43
N HIS A 196 34.93 4.17 -35.33
CA HIS A 196 35.22 3.40 -36.53
C HIS A 196 36.05 4.26 -37.48
N GLY A 197 37.30 3.82 -37.73
CA GLY A 197 38.15 4.39 -38.76
C GLY A 197 37.57 4.15 -40.16
N GLN A 198 37.36 5.23 -40.90
CA GLN A 198 37.15 5.17 -42.35
C GLN A 198 38.46 4.75 -43.01
N GLY A 199 38.46 3.56 -43.62
CA GLY A 199 39.50 3.11 -44.53
C GLY A 199 39.30 3.72 -45.92
N ASP A 200 40.40 4.24 -46.48
CA ASP A 200 40.51 4.75 -47.85
C ASP A 200 40.12 3.71 -48.91
N PRO A 201 39.46 4.11 -50.02
CA PRO A 201 39.26 3.22 -51.16
C PRO A 201 40.49 3.23 -52.11
N PRO A 202 40.82 2.11 -52.77
CA PRO A 202 41.95 2.02 -53.69
C PRO A 202 41.64 2.62 -55.08
N PRO A 203 42.65 3.04 -55.86
CA PRO A 203 42.46 3.69 -57.15
C PRO A 203 42.52 2.74 -58.35
N GLY A 204 41.79 3.09 -59.42
CA GLY A 204 41.96 2.58 -60.79
C GLY A 204 40.79 1.72 -61.28
N ARG A 205 40.31 1.81 -62.53
CA ARG A 205 40.87 2.31 -63.79
C ARG A 205 39.75 2.77 -64.72
N MET A 206 40.05 3.80 -65.50
CA MET A 206 39.33 4.20 -66.70
C MET A 206 39.49 3.15 -67.81
N CYS A 207 38.44 2.94 -68.61
CA CYS A 207 38.54 2.69 -70.05
C CYS A 207 37.35 3.35 -70.75
N ARG A 208 37.66 4.32 -71.62
CA ARG A 208 36.87 4.84 -72.75
C ARG A 208 37.02 3.90 -73.96
N PRO A 209 36.35 4.10 -75.12
CA PRO A 209 35.60 5.27 -75.61
C PRO A 209 34.07 5.13 -75.61
#